data_AF-A0A350R7U4-F1
#
_entry.id   AF-A0A350R7U4-F1
#
_cell.length_a   1.000
_cell.length_b   1.000
_cell.length_c   1.000
_cell.angle_alpha   90.00
_cell.angle_beta   90.00
_cell.angle_gamma   90.00
#
_symmetry.space_group_name_H-M   'P 1'
#
loop_
_entity.id
_entity.type
_entity.pdbx_description
1 polymer ?
#
loop_
_entity_poly.entity_id
_entity_poly.type
_entity_poly.pdbx_seq_one_letter_code
_entity_poly.pdbx_strand_id
1 'polypeptide(L)'
;MKVCSTIEEALVQCVVSLPNILILDDSFSVYEVSVLVRVFQEKKDWQTVSMFVVGNVEKHLFPKETVFVQSIHELVNSLKDVFDTLYS
;
A
#
# COMPACT_ATOMS: atom_id res chain seq x y z
N MET A 1 4.95 -0.05 13.31
CA MET A 1 3.81 0.41 12.48
C MET A 1 3.72 1.92 12.61
N LYS A 2 3.82 2.65 11.49
CA LYS A 2 3.66 4.11 11.46
C LYS A 2 2.36 4.43 10.74
N VAL A 3 1.45 5.12 11.41
CA VAL A 3 0.20 5.60 10.83
C VAL A 3 0.44 7.02 10.31
N CYS A 4 0.00 7.28 9.08
CA CYS A 4 0.08 8.59 8.44
C CYS A 4 -1.33 9.03 8.11
N SER A 5 -1.63 10.32 8.31
CA SER A 5 -2.96 10.87 8.04
C SER A 5 -3.06 11.51 6.65
N THR A 6 -1.92 11.76 5.99
CA THR A 6 -1.86 12.27 4.62
C THR A 6 -0.88 11.45 3.76
N ILE A 7 -1.06 11.52 2.43
CA ILE A 7 -0.11 10.92 1.47
C ILE A 7 1.26 11.58 1.55
N GLU A 8 1.32 12.89 1.81
CA GLU A 8 2.58 13.63 1.96
C GLU A 8 3.40 13.11 3.16
N GLU A 9 2.74 12.91 4.31
CA GLU A 9 3.36 12.30 5.48
C GLU A 9 3.88 10.90 5.17
N ALA A 10 3.06 10.08 4.48
CA ALA A 10 3.44 8.72 4.10
C ALA A 10 4.67 8.70 3.19
N LEU A 11 4.75 9.60 2.20
CA LEU A 11 5.90 9.74 1.31
C LEU A 11 7.16 10.15 2.08
N VAL A 12 7.05 11.10 3.02
CA VAL A 12 8.18 11.48 3.89
C VAL A 12 8.65 10.28 4.71
N GLN A 13 7.72 9.50 5.29
CA GLN A 13 8.09 8.30 6.03
C GLN A 13 8.79 7.26 5.15
N CYS A 14 8.32 7.04 3.91
CA CYS A 14 8.96 6.12 2.97
C CYS A 14 10.38 6.54 2.57
N VAL A 15 10.66 7.84 2.54
CA VAL A 15 12.03 8.36 2.33
C VAL A 15 12.92 8.12 3.54
N VAL A 16 12.40 8.34 4.76
CA VAL A 16 13.16 8.13 6.00
C VAL A 16 13.46 6.65 6.23
N SER A 17 12.46 5.79 6.01
CA SER A 17 12.54 4.35 6.18
C SER A 17 11.50 3.68 5.30
N LEU A 18 11.95 3.10 4.18
CA LEU A 18 11.08 2.41 3.24
C LEU A 18 10.41 1.19 3.93
N PRO A 19 9.08 1.12 4.01
CA PRO A 19 8.40 -0.02 4.61
C PRO A 19 8.40 -1.22 3.66
N ASN A 20 8.31 -2.44 4.19
CA ASN A 20 8.09 -3.63 3.36
C ASN A 20 6.63 -3.76 2.89
N ILE A 21 5.69 -3.23 3.68
CA ILE A 21 4.25 -3.28 3.42
C ILE A 21 3.67 -1.87 3.55
N LEU A 22 2.92 -1.45 2.54
CA LEU A 22 2.11 -0.24 2.56
C LEU A 22 0.62 -0.63 2.54
N ILE A 23 -0.15 -0.07 3.46
CA ILE A 23 -1.60 -0.27 3.54
C ILE A 23 -2.26 1.08 3.31
N LEU A 24 -3.12 1.16 2.31
CA LEU A 24 -3.84 2.36 1.90
C LEU A 24 -5.34 2.14 2.14
N ASP A 25 -5.99 3.15 2.70
CA ASP A 25 -7.44 3.20 2.89
C ASP A 25 -8.10 3.99 1.74
N ASP A 26 -9.37 3.73 1.44
CA ASP A 26 -10.07 4.38 0.32
C ASP A 26 -10.54 5.81 0.61
N SER A 27 -10.19 6.35 1.79
CA SER A 27 -10.47 7.74 2.18
C SER A 27 -9.65 8.81 1.43
N PHE A 28 -8.59 8.43 0.70
CA PHE A 28 -7.77 9.36 -0.07
C PHE A 28 -8.34 9.63 -1.46
N SER A 29 -8.15 10.85 -1.96
CA SER A 29 -8.60 11.19 -3.31
C SER A 29 -7.80 10.45 -4.39
N VAL A 30 -8.44 10.19 -5.53
CA VAL A 30 -7.80 9.59 -6.72
C VAL A 30 -6.51 10.33 -7.11
N TYR A 31 -6.52 11.66 -7.00
CA TYR A 31 -5.36 12.49 -7.30
C TYR A 31 -4.18 12.17 -6.36
N GLU A 32 -4.40 12.19 -5.05
CA GLU A 32 -3.34 11.92 -4.06
C GLU A 32 -2.78 10.50 -4.21
N VAL A 33 -3.66 9.53 -4.43
CA VAL A 33 -3.28 8.13 -4.69
C VAL A 33 -2.44 8.03 -5.96
N SER A 34 -2.81 8.74 -7.03
CA SER A 34 -2.05 8.72 -8.29
C SER A 34 -0.63 9.26 -8.12
N VAL A 35 -0.44 10.30 -7.29
CA VAL A 35 0.87 10.86 -6.96
C VAL A 35 1.70 9.83 -6.20
N LEU A 36 1.13 9.20 -5.17
CA LEU A 36 1.78 8.14 -4.40
C LEU A 36 2.25 7.01 -5.34
N VAL A 37 1.34 6.45 -6.14
CA VAL A 37 1.64 5.30 -7.00
C VAL A 37 2.71 5.65 -8.03
N ARG A 38 2.66 6.85 -8.61
CA ARG A 38 3.69 7.31 -9.55
C ARG A 38 5.08 7.33 -8.93
N VAL A 39 5.22 7.83 -7.69
CA VAL A 39 6.51 7.83 -6.98
C VAL A 39 7.04 6.40 -6.76
N PHE A 40 6.15 5.47 -6.39
CA PHE A 40 6.52 4.06 -6.21
C PHE A 40 6.93 3.39 -7.53
N GLN A 41 6.32 3.77 -8.65
CA GLN A 41 6.69 3.27 -9.98
C GLN A 41 8.04 3.83 -10.46
N GLU A 42 8.31 5.12 -10.21
CA GLU A 42 9.54 5.79 -10.66
C GLU A 42 10.78 5.37 -9.85
N LYS A 43 10.62 5.01 -8.57
CA LYS A 43 11.72 4.59 -7.70
C LYS A 43 11.89 3.07 -7.69
N LYS A 44 12.93 2.57 -8.36
CA LYS A 44 13.23 1.13 -8.47
C LYS A 44 13.23 0.40 -7.12
N ASP A 45 13.84 0.99 -6.10
CA ASP A 45 13.93 0.38 -4.77
C ASP A 45 12.58 0.31 -4.05
N TRP A 46 11.59 1.11 -4.46
CA TRP A 46 10.26 1.16 -3.85
C TRP A 46 9.30 0.16 -4.49
N GLN A 47 9.65 -0.41 -5.65
CA GLN A 47 8.84 -1.42 -6.32
C GLN A 47 8.79 -2.75 -5.57
N THR A 48 9.69 -2.97 -4.59
CA THR A 48 9.67 -4.17 -3.73
C THR A 48 8.64 -4.09 -2.59
N VAL A 49 8.01 -2.92 -2.39
CA VAL A 49 7.03 -2.73 -1.32
C VAL A 49 5.71 -3.40 -1.71
N SER A 50 5.21 -4.29 -0.85
CA SER A 50 3.90 -4.90 -1.05
C SER A 50 2.80 -3.91 -0.68
N MET A 51 1.86 -3.67 -1.60
CA MET A 51 0.79 -2.71 -1.41
C MET A 51 -0.56 -3.41 -1.19
N PHE A 52 -1.26 -2.99 -0.15
CA PHE A 52 -2.62 -3.40 0.16
C PHE A 52 -3.53 -2.18 0.13
N VAL A 53 -4.67 -2.30 -0.54
CA VAL A 53 -5.68 -1.25 -0.61
C VAL A 53 -6.97 -1.78 0.01
N VAL A 54 -7.46 -1.10 1.04
CA VAL A 54 -8.70 -1.41 1.72
C VAL A 54 -9.79 -0.48 1.20
N GLY A 55 -10.88 -1.05 0.70
CA GLY A 55 -12.04 -0.31 0.21
C GLY A 55 -12.13 -0.25 -1.33
N ASN A 56 -12.93 0.68 -1.84
CA ASN A 56 -13.30 0.74 -3.26
C ASN A 56 -12.54 1.85 -4.01
N VAL A 57 -11.32 1.54 -4.42
CA VAL A 57 -10.46 2.46 -5.20
C VAL A 57 -10.34 2.01 -6.65
N GLU A 58 -10.07 2.97 -7.55
CA GLU A 58 -9.81 2.72 -8.96
C GLU A 58 -8.56 1.84 -9.17
N LYS A 59 -8.78 0.53 -9.36
CA LYS A 59 -7.71 -0.48 -9.46
C LYS A 59 -6.70 -0.25 -10.58
N HIS A 60 -7.09 0.44 -11.64
CA HIS A 60 -6.26 0.64 -12.83
C HIS A 60 -5.06 1.57 -12.59
N LEU A 61 -5.06 2.32 -11.48
CA LEU A 61 -3.97 3.20 -11.10
C LEU A 61 -2.78 2.43 -10.50
N PHE A 62 -3.03 1.26 -9.94
CA PHE A 62 -2.07 0.54 -9.11
C PHE A 62 -1.26 -0.51 -9.89
N PRO A 63 -0.07 -0.89 -9.38
CA PRO A 63 0.66 -2.06 -9.85
C PRO A 63 -0.20 -3.33 -9.79
N LYS A 64 0.04 -4.28 -10.71
CA LYS A 64 -0.75 -5.51 -10.82
C LYS A 64 -0.69 -6.39 -9.58
N GLU A 65 0.40 -6.28 -8.83
CA GLU A 65 0.69 -7.04 -7.62
C GLU A 65 -0.03 -6.48 -6.38
N THR A 66 -0.75 -5.37 -6.53
CA THR A 66 -1.50 -4.74 -5.44
C THR A 66 -2.65 -5.63 -5.00
N VAL A 67 -2.74 -5.89 -3.69
CA VAL A 67 -3.82 -6.65 -3.09
C VAL A 67 -4.96 -5.72 -2.73
N PHE A 68 -6.14 -5.97 -3.28
CA PHE A 68 -7.35 -5.20 -2.98
C PHE A 68 -8.26 -6.01 -2.07
N VAL A 69 -8.67 -5.42 -0.95
CA VAL A 69 -9.57 -6.03 0.05
C VAL A 69 -10.72 -5.09 0.35
N GLN A 70 -11.91 -5.62 0.59
CA GLN A 70 -13.11 -4.82 0.83
C GLN A 70 -13.30 -4.46 2.31
N SER A 71 -12.58 -5.12 3.20
CA SER A 71 -12.70 -4.90 4.65
C SER A 71 -11.40 -5.15 5.39
N ILE A 72 -11.31 -4.61 6.61
CA ILE A 72 -10.20 -4.89 7.54
C ILE A 72 -10.12 -6.39 7.86
N HIS A 73 -11.26 -7.09 7.90
CA HIS A 73 -11.26 -8.53 8.16
C HIS A 73 -10.54 -9.31 7.04
N GLU A 74 -10.82 -8.96 5.78
CA GLU A 74 -10.11 -9.52 4.63
C GLU A 74 -8.63 -9.16 4.64
N LEU A 75 -8.28 -7.92 4.97
CA LEU A 75 -6.88 -7.50 5.13
C LEU A 75 -6.13 -8.41 6.12
N VAL A 76 -6.71 -8.64 7.29
CA VAL A 76 -6.10 -9.49 8.33
C VAL A 76 -5.88 -10.91 7.82
N ASN A 77 -6.84 -11.47 7.09
CA ASN A 77 -6.70 -12.81 6.51
C ASN A 77 -5.61 -12.85 5.43
N SER A 78 -5.59 -11.87 4.51
CA SER A 78 -4.53 -11.79 3.49
C SER A 78 -3.14 -11.62 4.10
N LEU A 79 -3.01 -10.84 5.17
CA LEU A 79 -1.74 -10.72 5.88
C LEU A 79 -1.33 -12.05 6.52
N LYS A 80 -2.27 -12.76 7.17
CA LYS A 80 -1.99 -14.10 7.73
C LYS A 80 -1.46 -15.05 6.66
N ASP A 81 -2.12 -15.12 5.49
CA ASP A 81 -1.69 -15.98 4.40
C ASP A 81 -0.25 -15.67 3.94
N VAL A 82 0.10 -14.37 3.88
CA VAL A 82 1.47 -13.94 3.54
C VAL A 82 2.46 -14.37 4.63
N PHE A 83 2.13 -14.17 5.90
CA PHE A 83 3.00 -14.60 7.01
C PHE A 83 3.16 -16.12 7.04
N ASP A 84 2.09 -16.88 6.89
CA ASP A 84 2.14 -18.35 6.88
C ASP A 84 3.00 -18.85 5.72
N THR A 85 2.96 -18.19 4.55
CA THR A 85 3.79 -18.54 3.39
C THR A 85 5.27 -18.22 3.61
N LEU A 86 5.60 -17.14 4.31
CA LEU A 86 6.99 -16.71 4.53
C LEU A 86 7.69 -17.46 5.66
N TYR A 87 6.94 -18.00 6.62
CA TYR A 87 7.47 -18.61 7.84
C TYR A 87 7.10 -20.10 8.03
N SER A 88 6.52 -20.75 7.01
CA SER A 88 6.42 -22.23 6.91
C SER A 88 7.68 -22.84 6.31
#